data_AF-A0A3B8WBD6-F1
#
_entry.id   AF-A0A3B8WBD6-F1
#
_cell.length_a   1.000
_cell.length_b   1.000
_cell.length_c   1.000
_cell.angle_alpha   90.00
_cell.angle_beta   90.00
_cell.angle_gamma   90.00
#
_symmetry.space_group_name_H-M   'P 1'
#
loop_
_entity.id
_entity.type
_entity.pdbx_description
1 polymer ?
#
loop_
_entity_poly.entity_id
_entity_poly.type
_entity_poly.pdbx_seq_one_letter_code
_entity_poly.pdbx_strand_id
1 'polypeptide(L)'
;NSNIAANAVNDALQIVQRQEREALPAAGKKGVAVPLIRIWYNPDLTTSGFIVLSMIALAGMMVGVIHPAASIVREKERGTIEQLLVTPISTLELFLAKVTPTLIMGVLSIFPSLVIVRVFDVPLQGSLLLFLVLTAIFLLSAIALGVLIAAYSRTLQQALLLSFFGLFPLMFLSGSLT
;
A
#
# COMPACT_ATOMS: atom_id res chain seq x y z
N ASN A 1 1.30 -11.21 -9.40
CA ASN A 1 0.17 -10.28 -9.33
C ASN A 1 -0.97 -10.81 -10.18
N SER A 2 -2.20 -10.89 -9.67
CA SER A 2 -3.34 -11.47 -10.41
C SER A 2 -3.73 -10.68 -11.66
N ASN A 3 -3.53 -9.35 -11.67
CA ASN A 3 -3.73 -8.54 -12.87
C ASN A 3 -2.77 -8.91 -14.00
N ILE A 4 -1.49 -9.13 -13.70
CA ILE A 4 -0.49 -9.56 -14.69
C ILE A 4 -0.85 -10.94 -15.24
N ALA A 5 -1.34 -11.86 -14.39
CA ALA A 5 -1.79 -13.17 -14.84
C ALA A 5 -3.04 -13.07 -15.73
N ALA A 6 -4.04 -12.25 -15.37
CA ALA A 6 -5.23 -12.03 -16.18
C ALA A 6 -4.90 -11.38 -17.54
N ASN A 7 -4.01 -10.38 -17.55
CA ASN A 7 -3.56 -9.70 -18.77
C ASN A 7 -2.78 -10.67 -19.67
N ALA A 8 -1.86 -11.46 -19.11
CA ALA A 8 -1.10 -12.45 -19.88
C ALA A 8 -1.99 -13.56 -20.48
N VAL A 9 -3.05 -13.96 -19.78
CA VAL A 9 -4.04 -14.92 -20.31
C VAL A 9 -4.85 -14.30 -21.45
N ASN A 10 -5.30 -13.05 -21.30
CA ASN A 10 -5.99 -12.34 -22.37
C ASN A 10 -5.11 -12.13 -23.60
N ASP A 11 -3.84 -11.78 -23.41
CA ASP A 11 -2.86 -11.63 -24.50
C ASP A 11 -2.64 -12.97 -25.21
N ALA A 12 -2.48 -14.06 -24.45
CA ALA A 12 -2.33 -15.40 -25.02
C ALA A 12 -3.57 -15.83 -25.83
N LEU A 13 -4.78 -15.55 -25.33
CA LEU A 13 -6.03 -15.82 -26.04
C LEU A 13 -6.16 -14.97 -27.31
N GLN A 14 -5.74 -13.70 -27.27
CA GLN A 14 -5.72 -12.83 -28.45
C GLN A 14 -4.73 -13.32 -29.52
N ILE A 15 -3.54 -13.81 -29.14
CA ILE A 15 -2.56 -14.36 -30.07
C ILE A 15 -3.11 -15.60 -30.76
N VAL A 16 -3.74 -16.51 -30.01
CA VAL A 16 -4.36 -17.72 -30.58
C VAL A 16 -5.52 -17.35 -31.51
N GLN A 17 -6.40 -16.42 -31.12
CA GLN A 17 -7.48 -15.94 -31.99
C GLN A 17 -6.97 -15.24 -33.26
N ARG A 18 -5.82 -14.55 -33.18
CA ARG A 18 -5.18 -13.92 -34.33
C ARG A 18 -4.61 -14.96 -35.29
N GLN A 19 -3.95 -16.00 -34.78
CA GLN A 19 -3.45 -17.12 -35.59
C GLN A 19 -4.59 -17.89 -36.27
N GLU A 20 -5.69 -18.13 -35.58
CA GLU A 20 -6.88 -18.77 -36.15
C GLU A 20 -7.49 -17.92 -37.29
N ARG A 21 -7.53 -16.58 -37.14
CA ARG A 21 -8.01 -15.68 -38.21
C ARG A 21 -7.08 -15.63 -39.43
N GLU A 22 -5.76 -15.69 -39.22
CA GLU A 22 -4.77 -15.67 -40.30
C GLU A 22 -4.64 -17.03 -41.01
N ALA A 23 -4.95 -18.15 -40.34
CA ALA A 23 -4.93 -19.50 -40.92
C ALA A 23 -6.18 -19.86 -41.75
N LEU A 24 -7.26 -19.05 -41.67
CA LEU A 24 -8.55 -19.34 -42.30
C LEU A 24 -8.71 -19.06 -43.82
N PRO A 25 -7.74 -18.59 -44.62
CA PRO A 25 -7.92 -18.59 -46.08
C PRO A 25 -7.68 -19.94 -46.79
N ALA A 26 -7.09 -20.96 -46.15
CA ALA A 26 -6.47 -22.05 -46.94
C ALA A 26 -6.71 -23.53 -46.53
N ALA A 27 -7.39 -23.89 -45.45
CA ALA A 27 -7.59 -25.32 -45.17
C ALA A 27 -8.87 -25.64 -44.38
N GLY A 28 -9.71 -26.48 -44.99
CA GLY A 28 -10.95 -26.97 -44.40
C GLY A 28 -10.75 -27.71 -43.07
N LYS A 29 -11.72 -27.50 -42.17
CA LYS A 29 -12.09 -28.33 -41.01
C LYS A 29 -10.97 -29.23 -40.45
N LYS A 30 -9.92 -28.62 -39.89
CA LYS A 30 -9.12 -29.28 -38.85
C LYS A 30 -9.61 -28.76 -37.50
N GLY A 31 -9.91 -29.69 -36.60
CA GLY A 31 -10.60 -29.44 -35.34
C GLY A 31 -9.99 -28.26 -34.58
N VAL A 32 -10.87 -27.36 -34.13
CA VAL A 32 -10.52 -26.20 -33.31
C VAL A 32 -9.79 -26.72 -32.07
N ALA A 33 -8.48 -26.51 -32.00
CA ALA A 33 -7.70 -26.81 -30.82
C ALA A 33 -8.05 -25.76 -29.76
N VAL A 34 -8.91 -26.12 -28.80
CA VAL A 34 -9.27 -25.24 -27.69
C VAL A 34 -8.08 -25.25 -26.70
N PRO A 35 -7.31 -24.15 -26.56
CA PRO A 35 -6.21 -24.13 -25.63
C PRO A 35 -6.75 -24.21 -24.19
N LEU A 36 -6.41 -25.28 -23.46
CA LEU A 36 -6.63 -25.35 -22.02
C LEU A 36 -5.54 -24.53 -21.32
N ILE A 37 -5.81 -23.25 -21.08
CA ILE A 37 -4.97 -22.41 -20.22
C ILE A 37 -5.30 -22.76 -18.76
N ARG A 38 -4.40 -23.49 -18.09
CA ARG A 38 -4.53 -23.83 -16.67
C ARG A 38 -3.73 -22.85 -15.82
N ILE A 39 -4.43 -22.01 -15.09
CA ILE A 39 -3.85 -21.02 -14.16
C ILE A 39 -3.59 -21.71 -12.82
N TRP A 40 -2.32 -21.84 -12.45
CA TRP A 40 -1.90 -22.49 -11.20
C TRP A 40 -1.98 -21.56 -9.99
N TYR A 41 -1.97 -20.24 -10.20
CA TYR A 41 -1.99 -19.21 -9.16
C TYR A 41 -3.24 -18.33 -9.31
N ASN A 42 -4.21 -18.47 -8.39
CA ASN A 42 -5.54 -17.84 -8.43
C ASN A 42 -6.43 -18.31 -9.60
N PRO A 43 -6.94 -19.56 -9.56
CA PRO A 43 -7.80 -20.11 -10.62
C PRO A 43 -9.12 -19.35 -10.80
N ASP A 44 -9.61 -18.68 -9.76
CA ASP A 44 -10.83 -17.87 -9.81
C ASP A 44 -10.59 -16.44 -10.34
N LEU A 45 -9.33 -16.07 -10.60
CA LEU A 45 -8.91 -14.71 -10.99
C LEU A 45 -9.50 -13.60 -10.11
N THR A 46 -9.86 -13.91 -8.86
CA THR A 46 -10.49 -12.94 -7.97
C THR A 46 -9.44 -11.97 -7.46
N THR A 47 -9.49 -10.73 -7.95
CA THR A 47 -8.60 -9.63 -7.51
C THR A 47 -9.10 -8.96 -6.23
N SER A 48 -10.33 -9.26 -5.78
CA SER A 48 -10.99 -8.60 -4.65
C SER A 48 -10.14 -8.63 -3.37
N GLY A 49 -9.58 -9.79 -3.00
CA GLY A 49 -8.73 -9.90 -1.82
C GLY A 49 -7.44 -9.08 -1.90
N PHE A 50 -6.82 -9.01 -3.09
CA PHE A 50 -5.61 -8.23 -3.33
C PHE A 50 -5.89 -6.73 -3.28
N ILE A 51 -7.00 -6.27 -3.90
CA ILE A 51 -7.40 -4.86 -3.88
C ILE A 51 -7.72 -4.42 -2.45
N VAL A 52 -8.51 -5.21 -1.72
CA VAL A 52 -8.88 -4.91 -0.33
C VAL A 52 -7.62 -4.83 0.55
N LEU A 53 -6.72 -5.80 0.47
CA LEU A 53 -5.46 -5.77 1.23
C LEU A 53 -4.59 -4.55 0.85
N SER A 54 -4.52 -4.23 -0.44
CA SER A 54 -3.78 -3.06 -0.93
C SER A 54 -4.37 -1.75 -0.40
N MET A 55 -5.69 -1.61 -0.37
CA MET A 55 -6.36 -0.42 0.18
C MET A 55 -6.12 -0.24 1.67
N ILE A 56 -6.09 -1.35 2.43
CA ILE A 56 -5.75 -1.31 3.86
C ILE A 56 -4.31 -0.84 4.06
N ALA A 57 -3.35 -1.40 3.30
CA ALA A 57 -1.96 -0.99 3.38
C ALA A 57 -1.79 0.49 3.00
N LEU A 58 -2.50 0.94 1.98
CA LEU A 58 -2.50 2.33 1.51
C LEU A 58 -3.07 3.29 2.57
N ALA A 59 -4.20 2.95 3.17
CA ALA A 59 -4.79 3.73 4.25
C ALA A 59 -3.84 3.82 5.45
N GLY A 60 -3.21 2.70 5.83
CA GLY A 60 -2.18 2.65 6.86
C GLY A 60 -0.99 3.56 6.53
N MET A 61 -0.54 3.58 5.28
CA MET A 61 0.52 4.47 4.81
C MET A 61 0.13 5.95 4.92
N MET A 62 -1.08 6.31 4.50
CA MET A 62 -1.57 7.69 4.61
C MET A 62 -1.60 8.16 6.05
N VAL A 63 -2.12 7.33 6.96
CA VAL A 63 -2.12 7.63 8.40
C VAL A 63 -0.69 7.73 8.94
N GLY A 64 0.16 6.77 8.59
CA GLY A 64 1.55 6.68 9.02
C GLY A 64 2.44 7.83 8.55
N VAL A 65 2.13 8.47 7.43
CA VAL A 65 2.86 9.65 6.92
C VAL A 65 2.25 10.95 7.42
N ILE A 66 0.93 11.12 7.24
CA ILE A 66 0.26 12.41 7.45
C ILE A 66 0.13 12.75 8.94
N HIS A 67 -0.23 11.77 9.78
CA HIS A 67 -0.44 12.01 11.20
C HIS A 67 0.83 12.51 11.92
N PRO A 68 2.01 11.85 11.82
CA PRO A 68 3.22 12.36 12.44
C PRO A 68 3.70 13.67 11.79
N ALA A 69 3.55 13.82 10.47
CA ALA A 69 3.93 15.05 9.78
C ALA A 69 3.15 16.26 10.30
N ALA A 70 1.81 16.16 10.33
CA ALA A 70 0.93 17.22 10.82
C ALA A 70 1.13 17.50 12.31
N SER A 71 1.37 16.45 13.10
CA SER A 71 1.59 16.60 14.53
C SER A 71 2.86 17.41 14.83
N ILE A 72 3.98 17.11 14.17
CA ILE A 72 5.24 17.86 14.34
C ILE A 72 5.11 19.30 13.82
N VAL A 73 4.50 19.49 12.65
CA VAL A 73 4.38 20.82 12.04
C VAL A 73 3.42 21.73 12.81
N ARG A 74 2.37 21.17 13.42
CA ARG A 74 1.49 21.92 14.34
C ARG A 74 2.26 22.56 15.50
N GLU A 75 3.21 21.85 16.08
CA GLU A 75 4.03 22.39 17.17
C GLU A 75 5.03 23.42 16.67
N LYS A 76 5.57 23.24 15.46
CA LYS A 76 6.41 24.26 14.80
C LYS A 76 5.65 25.56 14.57
N GLU A 77 4.47 25.47 13.94
CA GLU A 77 3.63 26.64 13.65
C GLU A 77 3.17 27.37 14.91
N ARG A 78 2.89 26.63 15.99
CA ARG A 78 2.48 27.21 17.28
C ARG A 78 3.64 27.81 18.07
N GLY A 79 4.88 27.71 17.60
CA GLY A 79 6.08 28.17 18.30
C GLY A 79 6.42 27.36 19.57
N THR A 80 5.70 26.26 19.83
CA THR A 80 5.89 25.45 21.03
C THR A 80 7.23 24.73 21.02
N ILE A 81 7.78 24.44 19.83
CA ILE A 81 9.13 23.85 19.71
C ILE A 81 10.20 24.78 20.30
N GLU A 82 10.08 26.10 20.10
CA GLU A 82 11.03 27.07 20.63
C GLU A 82 10.94 27.19 22.16
N GLN A 83 9.73 27.04 22.71
CA GLN A 83 9.51 26.99 24.16
C GLN A 83 10.00 25.67 24.79
N LEU A 84 9.85 24.55 24.07
CA LEU A 84 10.34 23.23 24.48
C LEU A 84 11.87 23.14 24.49
N LEU A 85 12.56 23.86 23.59
CA LEU A 85 14.03 23.95 23.57
C LEU A 85 14.62 24.59 24.84
N VAL A 86 13.82 25.33 25.60
CA VAL A 86 14.23 25.98 26.87
C VAL A 86 13.97 25.09 28.09
N THR A 87 13.18 24.03 27.94
CA THR A 87 13.01 22.99 28.96
C THR A 87 14.12 21.95 28.85
N PRO A 88 14.60 21.34 29.96
CA PRO A 88 15.65 20.33 29.95
C PRO A 88 15.13 18.96 29.47
N ILE A 89 14.36 18.94 28.37
CA ILE A 89 13.84 17.74 27.73
C ILE A 89 14.62 17.52 26.44
N SER A 90 15.14 16.31 26.23
CA SER A 90 15.90 16.00 25.03
C SER A 90 14.99 16.00 23.80
N THR A 91 15.46 16.53 22.66
CA THR A 91 14.75 16.45 21.37
C THR A 91 14.39 15.00 21.00
N LEU A 92 15.20 14.03 21.43
CA LEU A 92 14.94 12.60 21.25
C LEU A 92 13.78 12.10 22.11
N GLU A 93 13.61 12.60 23.34
CA GLU A 93 12.47 12.25 24.20
C GLU A 93 11.17 12.81 23.64
N LEU A 94 11.17 14.06 23.15
CA LEU A 94 10.00 14.65 22.49
C LEU A 94 9.62 13.87 21.23
N PHE A 95 10.61 13.46 20.45
CA PHE A 95 10.41 12.63 19.27
C PHE A 95 9.82 11.27 19.63
N LEU A 96 10.41 10.56 20.61
CA LEU A 96 9.93 9.26 21.07
C LEU A 96 8.52 9.35 21.67
N ALA A 97 8.23 10.37 22.48
CA ALA A 97 6.91 10.61 23.07
C ALA A 97 5.82 10.80 22.02
N LYS A 98 6.18 11.21 20.80
CA LYS A 98 5.24 11.55 19.72
C LYS A 98 5.14 10.48 18.63
N VAL A 99 6.24 9.75 18.40
CA VAL A 99 6.23 8.54 17.59
C VAL A 99 5.46 7.41 18.29
N THR A 100 5.57 7.29 19.61
CA THR A 100 4.92 6.21 20.38
C THR A 100 3.39 6.16 20.19
N PRO A 101 2.61 7.25 20.33
CA PRO A 101 1.17 7.25 20.03
C PRO A 101 0.86 6.85 18.59
N THR A 102 1.69 7.30 17.64
CA THR A 102 1.50 7.01 16.22
C THR A 102 1.76 5.53 15.92
N LEU A 103 2.78 4.96 16.56
CA LEU A 103 3.11 3.54 16.46
C LEU A 103 2.02 2.67 17.10
N ILE A 104 1.53 3.07 18.29
CA ILE A 104 0.41 2.40 18.97
C ILE A 104 -0.86 2.44 18.12
N MET A 105 -1.20 3.60 17.56
CA MET A 105 -2.34 3.75 16.65
C MET A 105 -2.17 2.92 15.37
N GLY A 106 -0.96 2.84 14.83
CA GLY A 106 -0.62 2.00 13.69
C GLY A 106 -0.77 0.50 14.01
N VAL A 107 -0.32 0.05 15.19
CA VAL A 107 -0.54 -1.33 15.65
C VAL A 107 -2.03 -1.59 15.90
N LEU A 108 -2.77 -0.62 16.45
CA LEU A 108 -4.23 -0.71 16.60
C LEU A 108 -4.96 -0.80 15.25
N SER A 109 -4.41 -0.20 14.19
CA SER A 109 -4.98 -0.30 12.83
C SER A 109 -4.95 -1.71 12.24
N ILE A 110 -4.23 -2.64 12.88
CA ILE A 110 -4.20 -4.06 12.51
C ILE A 110 -5.51 -4.76 12.86
N PHE A 111 -6.20 -4.35 13.93
CA PHE A 111 -7.48 -4.94 14.33
C PHE A 111 -8.58 -4.82 13.25
N PRO A 112 -8.88 -3.62 12.69
CA PRO A 112 -9.83 -3.53 11.59
C PRO A 112 -9.35 -4.26 10.35
N SER A 113 -8.03 -4.32 10.10
CA SER A 113 -7.46 -5.07 8.99
C SER A 113 -7.74 -6.58 9.10
N LEU A 114 -7.59 -7.16 10.29
CA LEU A 114 -7.91 -8.56 10.60
C LEU A 114 -9.41 -8.87 10.43
N VAL A 115 -10.27 -7.93 10.83
CA VAL A 115 -11.73 -8.06 10.65
C VAL A 115 -12.08 -8.05 9.16
N ILE A 116 -11.51 -7.13 8.38
CA ILE A 116 -11.72 -7.05 6.94
C ILE A 116 -11.26 -8.34 6.25
N VAL A 117 -10.09 -8.86 6.61
CA VAL A 117 -9.58 -10.11 6.07
C VAL A 117 -10.51 -11.30 6.35
N ARG A 118 -11.12 -11.35 7.55
CA ARG A 118 -12.13 -12.36 7.91
C ARG A 118 -13.45 -12.19 7.15
N VAL A 119 -13.85 -10.95 6.84
CA VAL A 119 -15.09 -10.65 6.10
C VAL A 119 -14.95 -10.94 4.60
N PHE A 120 -13.75 -10.79 4.04
CA PHE A 120 -13.47 -10.98 2.62
C PHE A 120 -12.84 -12.35 2.30
N ASP A 121 -12.86 -13.30 3.24
CA ASP A 121 -12.29 -14.66 3.10
C ASP A 121 -10.86 -14.67 2.53
N VAL A 122 -10.06 -13.66 2.86
CA VAL A 122 -8.68 -13.57 2.38
C VAL A 122 -7.84 -14.58 3.16
N PRO A 123 -7.25 -15.61 2.51
CA PRO A 123 -6.52 -16.64 3.24
C PRO A 123 -5.21 -16.03 3.78
N LEU A 124 -5.16 -15.77 5.08
CA LEU A 124 -3.92 -15.45 5.80
C LEU A 124 -3.05 -16.71 5.89
N GLN A 125 -2.38 -17.05 4.79
CA GLN A 125 -1.40 -18.14 4.77
C GLN A 125 -0.10 -17.61 5.38
N GLY A 126 0.07 -17.71 6.70
CA GLY A 126 1.30 -17.28 7.38
C GLY A 126 1.20 -17.20 8.90
N SER A 127 2.34 -16.88 9.54
CA SER A 127 2.41 -16.60 10.98
C SER A 127 1.95 -15.19 11.30
N LEU A 128 1.02 -15.06 12.26
CA LEU A 128 0.53 -13.76 12.76
C LEU A 128 1.69 -12.88 13.27
N LEU A 129 2.72 -13.48 13.85
CA LEU A 129 3.89 -12.77 14.35
C LEU A 129 4.68 -12.11 13.21
N LEU A 130 4.84 -12.82 12.09
CA LEU A 130 5.55 -12.28 10.92
C LEU A 130 4.80 -11.10 10.32
N PHE A 131 3.47 -11.20 10.25
CA PHE A 131 2.61 -10.10 9.81
C PHE A 131 2.79 -8.86 10.71
N LEU A 132 2.71 -9.04 12.05
CA LEU A 132 2.90 -7.95 13.01
C LEU A 132 4.26 -7.26 12.86
N VAL A 133 5.34 -8.03 12.74
CA VAL A 133 6.70 -7.48 12.58
C VAL A 133 6.82 -6.71 11.27
N LEU A 134 6.29 -7.25 10.18
CA LEU A 134 6.37 -6.59 8.87
C LEU A 134 5.53 -5.30 8.85
N THR A 135 4.35 -5.31 9.47
CA THR A 135 3.52 -4.11 9.64
C THR A 135 4.21 -3.06 10.51
N ALA A 136 4.89 -3.46 11.58
CA ALA A 136 5.65 -2.53 12.42
C ALA A 136 6.78 -1.86 11.65
N ILE A 137 7.56 -2.63 10.87
CA ILE A 137 8.62 -2.09 10.01
C ILE A 137 8.05 -1.17 8.93
N PHE A 138 6.94 -1.55 8.31
CA PHE A 138 6.23 -0.73 7.32
C PHE A 138 5.78 0.61 7.91
N LEU A 139 5.16 0.59 9.10
CA LEU A 139 4.73 1.79 9.80
C LEU A 139 5.91 2.67 10.21
N LEU A 140 7.01 2.09 10.69
CA LEU A 140 8.23 2.83 10.99
C LEU A 140 8.77 3.55 9.75
N SER A 141 8.78 2.89 8.59
CA SER A 141 9.17 3.51 7.33
C SER A 141 8.24 4.66 6.94
N ALA A 142 6.93 4.49 7.09
CA ALA A 142 5.94 5.53 6.81
C ALA A 142 6.12 6.74 7.75
N ILE A 143 6.32 6.50 9.04
CA ILE A 143 6.57 7.54 10.04
C ILE A 143 7.85 8.29 9.72
N ALA A 144 8.94 7.60 9.38
CA ALA A 144 10.20 8.24 8.99
C ALA A 144 10.00 9.19 7.78
N LEU A 145 9.20 8.78 6.80
CA LEU A 145 8.85 9.61 5.66
C LEU A 145 8.03 10.86 6.08
N GLY A 146 7.05 10.68 6.97
CA GLY A 146 6.26 11.79 7.53
C GLY A 146 7.10 12.78 8.34
N VAL A 147 8.06 12.28 9.11
CA VAL A 147 9.04 13.08 9.86
C VAL A 147 9.94 13.86 8.90
N LEU A 148 10.42 13.23 7.83
CA LEU A 148 11.22 13.89 6.80
C LEU A 148 10.46 15.07 6.16
N ILE A 149 9.18 14.87 5.83
CA ILE A 149 8.32 15.92 5.28
C ILE A 149 8.14 17.05 6.30
N ALA A 150 7.92 16.72 7.57
CA ALA A 150 7.81 17.70 8.66
C ALA A 150 9.11 18.45 8.93
N ALA A 151 10.27 17.84 8.67
CA ALA A 151 11.56 18.50 8.81
C ALA A 151 11.68 19.67 7.82
N TYR A 152 11.22 19.48 6.58
CA TYR A 152 11.27 20.50 5.52
C TYR A 152 10.11 21.51 5.57
N SER A 153 8.97 21.11 6.14
CA SER A 153 7.76 21.94 6.18
C SER A 153 7.78 22.94 7.33
N ARG A 154 7.32 24.17 7.05
CA ARG A 154 7.11 25.22 8.06
C ARG A 154 5.64 25.37 8.45
N THR A 155 4.73 25.08 7.52
CA THR A 155 3.28 25.19 7.75
C THR A 155 2.53 23.89 7.55
N LEU A 156 1.37 23.73 8.21
CA LEU A 156 0.51 22.56 8.11
C LEU A 156 0.04 22.34 6.68
N GLN A 157 -0.36 23.41 6.00
CA GLN A 157 -0.76 23.34 4.60
C GLN A 157 0.39 22.85 3.72
N GLN A 158 1.61 23.33 3.94
CA GLN A 158 2.78 22.87 3.21
C GLN A 158 3.07 21.38 3.47
N ALA A 159 2.96 20.94 4.73
CA ALA A 159 3.19 19.55 5.12
C ALA A 159 2.16 18.60 4.48
N LEU A 160 0.88 18.99 4.46
CA LEU A 160 -0.17 18.22 3.81
C LEU A 160 0.03 18.15 2.30
N LEU A 161 0.37 19.26 1.64
CA LEU A 161 0.64 19.29 0.21
C LEU A 161 1.85 18.43 -0.16
N LEU A 162 2.96 18.54 0.58
CA LEU A 162 4.15 17.72 0.35
C LEU A 162 3.88 16.23 0.61
N SER A 163 3.11 15.91 1.66
CA SER A 163 2.68 14.52 1.91
C SER A 163 1.83 13.98 0.78
N PHE A 164 0.91 14.77 0.24
CA PHE A 164 0.08 14.37 -0.89
C PHE A 164 0.92 14.15 -2.15
N PHE A 165 1.79 15.10 -2.50
CA PHE A 165 2.70 14.99 -3.64
C PHE A 165 3.70 13.84 -3.52
N GLY A 166 4.13 13.50 -2.30
CA GLY A 166 4.98 12.34 -2.05
C GLY A 166 4.22 11.02 -2.13
N LEU A 167 3.03 10.93 -1.53
CA LEU A 167 2.24 9.71 -1.51
C LEU A 167 1.69 9.36 -2.89
N PHE A 168 1.28 10.35 -3.69
CA PHE A 168 0.61 10.11 -4.96
C PHE A 168 1.44 9.23 -5.92
N PRO A 169 2.71 9.51 -6.23
CA PRO A 169 3.56 8.63 -7.03
C PRO A 169 3.79 7.26 -6.40
N LEU A 170 3.93 7.19 -5.08
CA LEU A 170 4.10 5.91 -4.38
C LEU A 170 2.86 5.01 -4.52
N MET A 171 1.66 5.58 -4.59
CA MET A 171 0.44 4.82 -4.86
C MET A 171 0.47 4.16 -6.24
N PHE A 172 1.01 4.86 -7.26
CA PHE A 172 1.15 4.29 -8.61
C PHE A 172 2.27 3.25 -8.68
N LEU A 173 3.39 3.48 -7.99
CA LEU A 173 4.52 2.53 -7.92
C LEU A 173 4.23 1.27 -7.09
N SER A 174 3.23 1.31 -6.21
CA SER A 174 2.78 0.18 -5.37
C SER A 174 2.29 -1.02 -6.19
N GLY A 175 1.95 -0.85 -7.47
CA GLY A 175 1.50 -1.94 -8.33
C GLY A 175 0.10 -2.46 -7.97
N SER A 176 -0.66 -1.71 -7.18
CA SER A 176 -2.05 -2.01 -6.79
C SER A 176 -3.07 -1.59 -7.86
N LEU A 177 -2.69 -0.71 -8.79
CA LEU A 177 -3.53 -0.20 -9.89
C LEU A 177 -3.10 -0.68 -11.28
N THR A 178 -2.06 -1.52 -11.37
CA THR A 178 -1.55 -2.14 -12.62
C THR A 178 -1.77 -3.65 -12.63
#